data_AF-A0A345C1Q3-F1
#
_entry.id   AF-A0A345C1Q3-F1
#
_cell.length_a   1.000
_cell.length_b   1.000
_cell.length_c   1.000
_cell.angle_alpha   90.00
_cell.angle_beta   90.00
_cell.angle_gamma   90.00
#
_symmetry.space_group_name_H-M   'P 1'
#
loop_
_entity.id
_entity.type
_entity.pdbx_description
1 polymer ?
#
loop_
_entity_poly.entity_id
_entity_poly.type
_entity_poly.pdbx_seq_one_letter_code
_entity_poly.pdbx_strand_id
1 'polypeptide(L)'
;MEFLYSYLILFLVAMIPFMEMPVAAPLAVFIGLPIVPVIIIAFAGNFLSLLITIWFIYGIKGVAERRRARKEGDQGFISKRRTRAKRIWGKYSMPGLAIIGMFFVGGHITALAACSFTGNRFSVTLWMAISMEEPSVSLPTSAMIL
;
A
#
# COMPACT_ATOMS: atom_id res chain seq x y z
N MET A 1 -1.61 -18.83 -26.15
CA MET A 1 -2.80 -18.12 -25.65
C MET A 1 -3.08 -18.44 -24.19
N GLU A 2 -2.97 -19.69 -23.75
CA GLU A 2 -3.28 -20.07 -22.35
C GLU A 2 -2.43 -19.35 -21.29
N PHE A 3 -1.11 -19.21 -21.50
CA PHE A 3 -0.24 -18.49 -20.58
C PHE A 3 -0.64 -17.03 -20.36
N LEU A 4 -1.13 -16.33 -21.40
CA LEU A 4 -1.54 -14.93 -21.29
C LEU A 4 -2.74 -14.77 -20.34
N TYR A 5 -3.71 -15.69 -20.43
CA TYR A 5 -4.86 -15.71 -19.52
C TYR A 5 -4.43 -16.02 -18.08
N SER A 6 -3.51 -16.98 -17.87
CA SER A 6 -2.99 -17.30 -16.54
C SER A 6 -2.28 -16.10 -15.89
N TYR A 7 -1.52 -15.33 -16.67
CA TYR A 7 -0.88 -14.10 -16.19
C TYR A 7 -1.89 -12.99 -15.88
N LEU A 8 -2.94 -12.85 -16.69
CA LEU A 8 -4.02 -11.90 -16.42
C LEU A 8 -4.78 -12.27 -15.14
N ILE A 9 -5.08 -13.54 -14.94
CA ILE A 9 -5.74 -14.04 -13.73
C ILE A 9 -4.83 -13.82 -12.52
N LEU A 10 -3.54 -14.16 -12.61
CA LEU A 10 -2.55 -13.87 -11.57
C LEU A 10 -2.54 -12.39 -11.20
N PHE A 11 -2.51 -11.51 -12.20
CA PHE A 11 -2.54 -10.08 -11.98
C PHE A 11 -3.80 -9.65 -11.21
N LEU A 12 -4.98 -10.12 -11.64
CA LEU A 12 -6.25 -9.81 -10.99
C LEU A 12 -6.32 -10.36 -9.56
N VAL A 13 -5.81 -11.57 -9.32
CA VAL A 13 -5.76 -12.18 -7.98
C VAL A 13 -4.82 -11.37 -7.07
N ALA A 14 -3.63 -11.01 -7.57
CA ALA A 14 -2.67 -10.20 -6.82
C ALA A 14 -3.17 -8.77 -6.53
N MET A 15 -4.11 -8.26 -7.33
CA MET A 15 -4.79 -6.99 -7.08
C MET A 15 -5.81 -7.07 -5.93
N ILE A 16 -6.25 -8.26 -5.53
CA ILE A 16 -7.25 -8.38 -4.45
C ILE A 16 -6.54 -8.12 -3.11
N PRO A 17 -6.97 -7.11 -2.34
CA PRO A 17 -6.53 -6.92 -0.96
C PRO A 17 -6.54 -8.23 -0.17
N PHE A 18 -5.51 -8.49 0.64
CA PHE A 18 -5.31 -9.74 1.41
C PHE A 18 -4.96 -11.00 0.61
N MET A 19 -5.23 -11.06 -0.70
CA MET A 19 -4.80 -12.15 -1.60
C MET A 19 -3.51 -11.81 -2.36
N GLU A 20 -2.74 -10.85 -1.82
CA GLU A 20 -1.58 -10.21 -2.43
C GLU A 20 -0.49 -11.18 -2.94
N MET A 21 0.62 -10.63 -3.42
CA MET A 21 1.79 -11.36 -3.91
C MET A 21 2.18 -12.61 -3.09
N PRO A 22 2.21 -12.61 -1.74
CA PRO A 22 2.57 -13.79 -0.95
C PRO A 22 1.66 -15.01 -1.16
N VAL A 23 0.40 -14.79 -1.59
CA VAL A 23 -0.56 -15.87 -1.89
C VAL A 23 -0.63 -16.12 -3.40
N ALA A 24 -0.71 -15.05 -4.19
CA ALA A 24 -0.89 -15.15 -5.63
C ALA A 24 0.35 -15.75 -6.35
N ALA A 25 1.56 -15.38 -5.93
CA ALA A 25 2.79 -15.83 -6.59
C ALA A 25 3.07 -17.33 -6.38
N PRO A 26 3.01 -17.90 -5.16
CA PRO A 26 3.17 -19.34 -4.98
C PRO A 26 2.13 -20.13 -5.76
N LEU A 27 0.86 -19.69 -5.75
CA LEU A 27 -0.22 -20.36 -6.48
C LEU A 27 0.07 -20.43 -7.99
N ALA A 28 0.56 -19.34 -8.59
CA ALA A 28 0.94 -19.35 -10.00
C ALA A 28 2.16 -20.23 -10.30
N VAL A 29 3.16 -20.25 -9.43
CA VAL A 29 4.32 -21.15 -9.57
C VAL A 29 3.87 -22.62 -9.45
N PHE A 30 2.95 -22.95 -8.54
CA PHE A 30 2.38 -24.30 -8.41
C PHE A 30 1.64 -24.77 -9.66
N ILE A 31 1.04 -23.85 -10.41
CA ILE A 31 0.36 -24.13 -11.69
C ILE A 31 1.39 -24.27 -12.85
N GLY A 32 2.68 -24.09 -12.57
CA GLY A 32 3.78 -24.29 -13.52
C GLY A 32 4.16 -23.03 -14.30
N LEU A 33 3.77 -21.83 -13.84
CA LEU A 33 4.21 -20.59 -14.47
C LEU A 33 5.69 -20.29 -14.09
N PRO A 34 6.50 -19.77 -15.03
CA PRO A 34 7.87 -19.41 -14.75
C PRO A 34 7.96 -18.28 -13.71
N ILE A 35 8.92 -18.42 -12.78
CA ILE A 35 8.99 -17.60 -11.57
C ILE A 35 9.22 -16.10 -11.84
N VAL A 36 10.06 -15.77 -12.82
CA VAL A 36 10.44 -14.37 -13.11
C VAL A 36 9.23 -13.51 -13.51
N PRO A 37 8.42 -13.87 -14.54
CA PRO A 37 7.24 -13.07 -14.88
C PRO A 37 6.16 -13.12 -13.80
N VAL A 38 6.03 -14.22 -13.04
CA VAL A 38 5.09 -14.32 -11.92
C VAL A 38 5.38 -13.25 -10.87
N ILE A 39 6.65 -13.11 -10.47
CA ILE A 39 7.06 -12.09 -9.49
C ILE A 39 6.73 -10.68 -10.00
N ILE A 40 7.10 -10.36 -11.24
CA ILE A 40 6.88 -9.03 -11.82
C ILE A 40 5.38 -8.70 -11.87
N ILE A 41 4.56 -9.65 -12.34
CA ILE A 41 3.11 -9.45 -12.51
C ILE A 41 2.40 -9.38 -11.17
N ALA A 42 2.74 -10.26 -10.22
CA ALA A 42 2.17 -10.25 -8.89
C ALA A 42 2.54 -8.97 -8.12
N PHE A 43 3.79 -8.52 -8.22
CA PHE A 43 4.23 -7.25 -7.66
C PHE A 43 3.47 -6.07 -8.27
N ALA A 44 3.31 -6.04 -9.60
CA ALA A 44 2.57 -4.99 -10.28
C ALA A 44 1.09 -4.93 -9.86
N GLY A 45 0.43 -6.09 -9.75
CA GLY A 45 -0.95 -6.19 -9.28
C GLY A 45 -1.12 -5.71 -7.84
N ASN A 46 -0.23 -6.16 -6.95
CA ASN A 46 -0.23 -5.73 -5.55
C ASN A 46 0.07 -4.23 -5.40
N PHE A 47 1.03 -3.71 -6.15
CA PHE A 47 1.34 -2.27 -6.13
C PHE A 47 0.14 -1.44 -6.59
N LEU A 48 -0.54 -1.90 -7.65
CA LEU A 48 -1.72 -1.21 -8.18
C LEU A 48 -2.88 -1.19 -7.18
N SER A 49 -3.15 -2.30 -6.49
CA SER A 49 -4.21 -2.35 -5.46
C SER A 49 -3.93 -1.39 -4.29
N LEU A 50 -2.65 -1.27 -3.91
CA LEU A 50 -2.21 -0.33 -2.89
C LEU A 50 -2.36 1.14 -3.34
N LEU A 51 -2.03 1.45 -4.59
CA LEU A 51 -2.28 2.78 -5.18
C LEU A 51 -3.78 3.13 -5.18
N ILE A 52 -4.63 2.20 -5.60
CA ILE A 52 -6.10 2.38 -5.60
C ILE A 52 -6.59 2.63 -4.17
N THR A 53 -6.12 1.85 -3.20
CA THR A 53 -6.49 1.99 -1.79
C THR A 53 -6.13 3.38 -1.24
N ILE A 54 -4.89 3.83 -1.46
CA ILE A 54 -4.45 5.16 -1.03
C ILE A 54 -5.31 6.24 -1.69
N TRP A 55 -5.52 6.15 -3.00
CA TRP A 55 -6.30 7.14 -3.74
C TRP A 55 -7.74 7.21 -3.26
N PHE A 56 -8.36 6.06 -2.99
CA PHE A 56 -9.70 5.95 -2.43
C PHE A 56 -9.81 6.64 -1.07
N ILE A 57 -8.88 6.37 -0.14
CA ILE A 57 -8.86 6.98 1.20
C ILE A 57 -8.73 8.50 1.10
N TYR A 58 -7.79 8.99 0.29
CA TYR A 58 -7.60 10.44 0.10
C TYR A 58 -8.77 11.10 -0.62
N GLY A 59 -9.44 10.40 -1.55
CA GLY A 59 -10.67 10.85 -2.18
C GLY A 59 -11.77 11.10 -1.15
N ILE A 60 -12.02 10.13 -0.26
CA ILE A 60 -13.01 10.27 0.83
C ILE A 60 -12.64 11.42 1.76
N LYS A 61 -11.36 11.53 2.14
CA LYS A 61 -10.88 12.63 3.00
C LYS A 61 -11.12 14.00 2.37
N GLY A 62 -10.82 14.15 1.09
CA GLY A 62 -11.04 15.40 0.35
C GLY A 62 -12.52 15.81 0.32
N VAL A 63 -13.44 14.85 0.15
CA VAL A 63 -14.88 15.11 0.21
C VAL A 63 -15.32 15.51 1.63
N ALA A 64 -14.83 14.82 2.65
CA ALA A 64 -15.14 15.12 4.05
C ALA A 64 -14.65 16.52 4.48
N GLU A 65 -13.44 16.90 4.08
CA GLU A 65 -12.86 18.22 4.36
C GLU A 65 -13.64 19.33 3.68
N ARG A 66 -14.03 19.17 2.40
CA ARG A 66 -14.87 20.14 1.69
C ARG A 66 -16.24 20.33 2.34
N ARG A 67 -16.83 19.25 2.88
CA ARG A 67 -18.11 19.32 3.61
C ARG A 67 -17.99 20.03 4.96
N ARG A 68 -16.86 19.87 5.66
CA ARG A 68 -16.58 20.57 6.92
C ARG A 68 -16.29 22.05 6.70
N ALA A 69 -15.49 22.39 5.68
CA ALA A 69 -15.21 23.77 5.31
C ALA A 69 -16.44 24.57 4.86
N ARG A 70 -17.49 23.90 4.35
CA ARG A 70 -18.80 24.52 4.07
C ARG A 70 -19.68 24.71 5.30
N LYS A 71 -19.44 23.97 6.39
CA LYS A 71 -20.24 24.03 7.63
C LYS A 71 -19.59 24.91 8.70
N GLU A 72 -18.27 25.02 8.72
CA GLU A 72 -17.51 25.80 9.70
C GLU A 72 -17.05 27.12 9.07
N GLY A 73 -17.93 28.12 9.08
CA GLY A 73 -17.48 29.50 9.19
C GLY A 73 -17.07 29.74 10.64
N ASP A 74 -15.88 30.31 10.86
CA ASP A 74 -15.49 30.97 12.11
C ASP A 74 -14.94 30.14 13.30
N GLN A 75 -13.74 29.54 13.16
CA GLN A 75 -12.88 29.18 14.32
C GLN A 75 -11.38 29.43 14.02
N GLY A 76 -11.00 30.71 13.91
CA GLY A 76 -9.73 31.16 13.32
C GLY A 76 -8.45 31.07 14.17
N PHE A 77 -8.49 30.76 15.47
CA PHE A 77 -7.30 30.97 16.33
C PHE A 77 -6.70 29.73 17.01
N ILE A 78 -7.49 28.75 17.47
CA ILE A 78 -6.95 27.51 18.09
C ILE A 78 -6.34 26.55 17.04
N SER A 79 -6.67 26.75 15.76
CA SER A 79 -6.27 25.90 14.63
C SER A 79 -4.78 25.97 14.28
N LYS A 80 -4.12 27.14 14.33
CA LYS A 80 -2.78 27.31 13.70
C LYS A 80 -1.66 26.51 14.39
N ARG A 81 -1.61 26.47 15.72
CA ARG A 81 -0.59 25.72 16.48
C ARG A 81 -0.78 24.21 16.34
N ARG A 82 -2.03 23.73 16.43
CA ARG A 82 -2.39 22.32 16.24
C ARG A 82 -2.12 21.85 14.81
N THR A 83 -2.37 22.70 13.81
CA THR A 83 -2.10 22.42 12.40
C THR A 83 -0.60 22.31 12.12
N ARG A 84 0.23 23.14 12.76
CA ARG A 84 1.69 23.09 12.62
C ARG A 84 2.26 21.81 13.23
N ALA A 85 1.81 21.42 14.43
CA ALA A 85 2.20 20.16 15.07
C ALA A 85 1.77 18.95 14.21
N LYS A 86 0.54 18.95 13.67
CA LYS A 86 0.04 17.87 12.80
C LYS A 86 0.83 17.77 11.49
N ARG A 87 1.24 18.88 10.90
CA ARG A 87 2.05 18.91 9.66
C ARG A 87 3.45 18.34 9.88
N ILE A 88 4.10 18.72 10.99
CA ILE A 88 5.42 18.22 11.36
C ILE A 88 5.33 16.73 11.69
N TRP A 89 4.36 16.34 12.52
CA TRP A 89 4.11 14.95 12.86
C TRP A 89 3.86 14.09 11.62
N GLY A 90 3.02 14.54 10.69
CA GLY A 90 2.78 13.83 9.43
C GLY A 90 4.07 13.60 8.62
N LYS A 91 4.97 14.59 8.56
CA LYS A 91 6.21 14.44 7.78
C LYS A 91 7.15 13.37 8.34
N TYR A 92 7.31 13.30 9.67
CA TYR A 92 8.29 12.39 10.30
C TYR A 92 7.70 11.03 10.67
N SER A 93 6.39 10.93 10.87
CA SER A 93 5.73 9.67 11.18
C SER A 93 5.68 8.72 9.98
N MET A 94 5.64 9.24 8.74
CA MET A 94 5.51 8.41 7.53
C MET A 94 6.59 7.36 7.30
N PRO A 95 7.90 7.69 7.29
CA PRO A 95 8.92 6.67 7.08
C PRO A 95 8.86 5.57 8.14
N GLY A 96 8.71 5.96 9.42
CA GLY A 96 8.62 5.00 10.52
C GLY A 96 7.38 4.10 10.42
N LEU A 97 6.21 4.67 10.16
CA LEU A 97 4.97 3.91 10.01
C LEU A 97 4.98 3.00 8.78
N ALA A 98 5.49 3.46 7.65
CA ALA A 98 5.51 2.67 6.43
C ALA A 98 6.44 1.46 6.57
N ILE A 99 7.66 1.68 7.08
CA ILE A 99 8.65 0.60 7.23
C ILE A 99 8.21 -0.39 8.32
N ILE A 100 7.89 0.10 9.52
CA ILE A 100 7.51 -0.77 10.65
C ILE A 100 6.16 -1.44 10.36
N GLY A 101 5.19 -0.69 9.87
CA GLY A 101 3.87 -1.23 9.59
C GLY A 101 3.90 -2.29 8.48
N MET A 102 4.61 -2.05 7.38
CA MET A 102 4.69 -3.01 6.28
C MET A 102 5.29 -4.33 6.75
N PHE A 103 6.32 -4.26 7.60
CA PHE A 103 7.02 -5.44 8.12
C PHE A 103 6.19 -6.25 9.13
N PHE A 104 5.43 -5.59 10.01
CA PHE A 104 4.74 -6.27 11.12
C PHE A 104 3.23 -6.44 10.97
N VAL A 105 2.58 -5.56 10.20
CA VAL A 105 1.12 -5.43 10.17
C VAL A 105 0.56 -5.70 8.76
N GLY A 106 1.39 -5.59 7.73
CA GLY A 106 1.02 -5.79 6.33
C GLY A 106 0.63 -4.49 5.60
N GLY A 107 0.66 -4.53 4.27
CA GLY A 107 0.60 -3.33 3.43
C GLY A 107 -0.69 -2.53 3.52
N HIS A 108 -1.84 -3.18 3.51
CA HIS A 108 -3.13 -2.49 3.48
C HIS A 108 -3.48 -1.81 4.82
N ILE A 109 -3.21 -2.48 5.95
CA ILE A 109 -3.42 -1.90 7.29
C ILE A 109 -2.46 -0.73 7.51
N THR A 110 -1.22 -0.87 7.06
CA THR A 110 -0.22 0.18 7.11
C THR A 110 -0.58 1.37 6.22
N ALA A 111 -1.10 1.13 5.01
CA ALA A 111 -1.60 2.19 4.14
C ALA A 111 -2.74 2.97 4.81
N LEU A 112 -3.66 2.29 5.50
CA LEU A 112 -4.75 2.93 6.25
C LEU A 112 -4.21 3.81 7.40
N ALA A 113 -3.24 3.28 8.17
CA ALA A 113 -2.60 4.03 9.24
C ALA A 113 -1.81 5.24 8.71
N ALA A 114 -1.00 5.05 7.67
CA ALA A 114 -0.20 6.08 7.03
C ALA A 114 -1.09 7.19 6.44
N CYS A 115 -2.15 6.81 5.73
CA CYS A 115 -3.16 7.76 5.26
C CYS A 115 -3.79 8.53 6.42
N SER A 116 -3.96 7.94 7.60
CA SER A 116 -4.57 8.60 8.77
C SER A 116 -3.68 9.69 9.38
N PHE A 117 -2.37 9.43 9.49
CA PHE A 117 -1.40 10.34 10.10
C PHE A 117 -0.85 11.42 9.16
N THR A 118 -0.91 11.20 7.84
CA THR A 118 -0.43 12.15 6.83
C THR A 118 -1.52 12.72 5.94
N GLY A 119 -1.32 13.98 5.53
CA GLY A 119 -2.20 14.68 4.58
C GLY A 119 -1.67 14.70 3.14
N ASN A 120 -0.48 14.13 2.89
CA ASN A 120 0.16 14.12 1.58
C ASN A 120 0.11 12.72 0.96
N ARG A 121 -0.79 12.54 -0.01
CA ARG A 121 -0.93 11.30 -0.79
C ARG A 121 0.38 10.82 -1.42
N PHE A 122 1.17 11.73 -1.98
CA PHE A 122 2.42 11.37 -2.68
C PHE A 122 3.46 10.84 -1.69
N SER A 123 3.55 11.46 -0.50
CA SER A 123 4.46 10.99 0.54
C SER A 123 4.07 9.60 1.03
N VAL A 124 2.77 9.32 1.22
CA VAL A 124 2.32 7.97 1.60
C VAL A 124 2.68 6.96 0.52
N THR A 125 2.32 7.24 -0.73
CA THR A 125 2.62 6.34 -1.86
C THR A 125 4.12 6.06 -1.98
N LEU A 126 4.96 7.10 -1.92
CA LEU A 126 6.41 6.95 -2.04
C LEU A 126 7.01 6.10 -0.90
N TRP A 127 6.63 6.38 0.36
CA TRP A 127 7.14 5.62 1.49
C TRP A 127 6.63 4.19 1.52
N MET A 128 5.37 3.96 1.13
CA MET A 128 4.83 2.60 1.00
C MET A 128 5.54 1.83 -0.11
N ALA A 129 5.82 2.46 -1.25
CA ALA A 129 6.58 1.85 -2.36
C ALA A 129 7.99 1.46 -1.92
N ILE A 130 8.71 2.36 -1.24
CA ILE A 130 10.05 2.09 -0.70
C ILE A 130 10.02 0.96 0.34
N SER A 131 8.99 0.93 1.19
CA SER A 131 8.85 -0.12 2.22
C SER A 131 8.41 -1.46 1.64
N MET A 132 7.83 -1.47 0.44
CA MET A 132 7.45 -2.67 -0.28
C MET A 132 8.65 -3.41 -0.86
N GLU A 133 9.81 -2.76 -0.93
CA GLU A 133 11.12 -3.39 -1.19
C GLU A 133 11.61 -4.16 0.05
N GLU A 134 10.71 -4.89 0.70
CA GLU A 134 11.18 -5.96 1.58
C GLU A 134 11.92 -6.96 0.69
N PRO A 135 13.16 -7.35 1.05
CA PRO A 135 13.79 -8.50 0.43
C PRO A 135 12.99 -9.73 0.88
N SER A 136 11.96 -10.07 0.11
CA SER A 136 11.31 -11.39 0.10
C SER A 136 12.27 -12.44 -0.50
N VAL A 137 13.47 -12.46 0.07
CA VAL A 137 14.63 -13.35 -0.14
C VAL A 137 14.94 -14.03 1.22
N SER A 138 13.95 -14.16 2.11
CA SER A 138 14.11 -14.80 3.42
C SER A 138 13.11 -15.94 3.69
N LEU A 139 12.39 -16.43 2.68
CA LEU A 139 11.87 -17.80 2.72
C LEU A 139 12.81 -18.73 1.94
N PRO A 140 13.07 -19.92 2.52
CA PRO A 140 14.42 -20.33 2.79
C PRO A 140 14.99 -21.10 1.61
N THR A 141 16.30 -20.95 1.42
CA THR A 141 17.15 -21.85 0.64
C THR A 141 17.00 -23.34 1.03
N SER A 142 16.26 -23.67 2.09
CA SER A 142 15.89 -25.04 2.46
C SER A 142 14.68 -25.63 1.72
N ALA A 143 13.87 -24.83 1.03
CA ALA A 143 12.78 -25.33 0.16
C ALA A 143 13.23 -25.53 -1.31
N MET A 144 14.51 -25.28 -1.62
CA MET A 144 15.11 -25.44 -2.95
C MET A 144 15.89 -26.76 -3.13
N ILE A 145 15.92 -27.66 -2.13
CA ILE A 145 16.67 -28.95 -2.20
C ILE A 145 15.80 -30.17 -1.82
N LEU A 146 14.47 -30.09 -1.92
CA LEU A 146 13.60 -31.29 -1.86
C LEU A 146 12.63 -31.27 -3.03
#